data_AF-A0A502FZY6-F1
#
_entry.id   AF-A0A502FZY6-F1
#
_cell.length_a   1.000
_cell.length_b   1.000
_cell.length_c   1.000
_cell.angle_alpha   90.00
_cell.angle_beta   90.00
_cell.angle_gamma   90.00
#
_symmetry.space_group_name_H-M   'P 1'
#
loop_
_entity.id
_entity.type
_entity.pdbx_description
1 polymer ?
#
loop_
_entity_poly.entity_id
_entity_poly.type
_entity_poly.pdbx_seq_one_letter_code
_entity_poly.pdbx_strand_id
1 'polypeptide(L)'
;MTQDQAAAPPPNLNDPVERAAYKAELRMVARPIRWMGVALAVAGALLAALRARYWPQVPMILPLFLLGVAALHLLAGIVVRAKYHQARMRR
;
A
#
# COMPACT_ATOMS: atom_id res chain seq x y z
N MET A 1 -21.36 26.14 -7.12
CA MET A 1 -21.45 25.22 -8.28
C MET A 1 -20.78 23.90 -7.89
N THR A 2 -21.51 23.05 -7.18
CA THR A 2 -21.11 21.65 -6.95
C THR A 2 -21.34 20.92 -8.26
N GLN A 3 -20.30 20.86 -9.09
CA GLN A 3 -20.29 19.99 -10.25
C GLN A 3 -20.54 18.57 -9.74
N ASP A 4 -21.72 18.05 -10.08
CA ASP A 4 -22.02 16.63 -10.02
C ASP A 4 -20.93 15.94 -10.83
N GLN A 5 -19.90 15.40 -10.15
CA GLN A 5 -18.92 14.54 -10.76
C GLN A 5 -19.66 13.26 -11.12
N ALA A 6 -20.28 13.25 -12.30
CA ALA A 6 -20.75 12.02 -12.93
C ALA A 6 -19.60 11.02 -12.81
N ALA A 7 -19.82 9.96 -12.03
CA ALA A 7 -18.80 8.96 -11.78
C ALA A 7 -18.28 8.51 -13.15
N ALA A 8 -16.96 8.61 -13.36
CA ALA A 8 -16.37 8.24 -14.63
C ALA A 8 -16.83 6.82 -15.01
N PRO A 9 -17.25 6.56 -16.26
CA PRO A 9 -17.74 5.25 -16.67
C PRO A 9 -16.70 4.16 -16.40
N PRO A 10 -17.11 2.90 -16.19
CA PRO A 10 -16.18 1.82 -15.90
C PRO A 10 -15.14 1.71 -17.03
N PRO A 11 -13.84 1.59 -16.71
CA PRO A 11 -12.80 1.60 -17.73
C PRO A 11 -12.88 0.33 -18.58
N ASN A 12 -12.74 0.46 -19.90
CA ASN A 12 -12.74 -0.66 -20.82
C ASN A 12 -11.39 -1.39 -20.76
N LEU A 13 -11.37 -2.55 -20.11
CA LEU A 13 -10.15 -3.34 -19.94
C LEU A 13 -9.68 -4.04 -21.23
N ASN A 14 -10.50 -4.08 -22.27
CA ASN A 14 -10.13 -4.64 -23.57
C ASN A 14 -9.30 -3.66 -24.43
N ASP A 15 -9.42 -2.36 -24.17
CA ASP A 15 -8.57 -1.35 -24.80
C ASP A 15 -7.20 -1.30 -24.08
N PRO A 16 -6.07 -1.53 -24.77
CA PRO A 16 -4.74 -1.43 -24.18
C PRO A 16 -4.43 -0.04 -23.58
N VAL A 17 -4.93 1.04 -24.16
CA VAL A 17 -4.70 2.42 -23.70
C VAL A 17 -5.43 2.67 -22.38
N GLU A 18 -6.74 2.37 -22.35
CA GLU A 18 -7.54 2.53 -21.13
C GLU A 18 -7.06 1.61 -20.00
N ARG A 19 -6.66 0.38 -20.32
CA ARG A 19 -6.07 -0.55 -19.35
C ARG A 19 -4.75 -0.03 -18.78
N ALA A 20 -3.89 0.60 -19.58
CA ALA A 20 -2.64 1.19 -19.11
C ALA A 20 -2.90 2.38 -18.19
N ALA A 21 -3.84 3.27 -18.56
CA ALA A 21 -4.29 4.38 -17.72
C ALA A 21 -4.87 3.88 -16.39
N TYR A 22 -5.71 2.86 -16.43
CA TYR A 22 -6.32 2.26 -15.24
C TYR A 22 -5.28 1.59 -14.33
N LYS A 23 -4.24 0.96 -14.91
CA LYS A 23 -3.13 0.41 -14.13
C LYS A 23 -2.34 1.51 -13.41
N ALA A 24 -2.12 2.66 -14.05
CA ALA A 24 -1.46 3.81 -13.43
C ALA A 24 -2.29 4.39 -12.27
N GLU A 25 -3.61 4.53 -12.46
CA GLU A 25 -4.56 4.91 -11.42
C GLU A 25 -4.51 3.96 -10.23
N LEU A 26 -4.63 2.65 -10.46
CA LEU A 26 -4.57 1.63 -9.40
C LEU A 26 -3.26 1.65 -8.61
N ARG A 27 -2.13 2.01 -9.24
CA ARG A 27 -0.84 2.14 -8.55
C ARG A 27 -0.83 3.31 -7.57
N MET A 28 -1.60 4.36 -7.83
CA MET A 28 -1.67 5.54 -6.98
C MET A 28 -2.53 5.32 -5.74
N VAL A 29 -3.60 4.53 -5.85
CA VAL A 29 -4.57 4.26 -4.77
C VAL A 29 -3.91 3.70 -3.51
N ALA A 30 -3.02 2.71 -3.64
CA ALA A 30 -2.36 2.07 -2.51
C ALA A 30 -0.98 2.67 -2.18
N ARG A 31 -0.56 3.73 -2.89
CA ARG A 31 0.82 4.26 -2.81
C ARG A 31 1.22 4.71 -1.41
N PRO A 32 0.41 5.49 -0.65
CA PRO A 32 0.80 5.93 0.69
C PRO A 32 0.96 4.76 1.67
N ILE A 33 0.01 3.82 1.65
CA ILE A 33 0.03 2.61 2.49
C ILE A 33 1.29 1.79 2.21
N ARG A 34 1.64 1.64 0.92
CA ARG A 34 2.80 0.88 0.50
C ARG A 34 4.12 1.53 0.96
N TRP A 35 4.25 2.84 0.83
CA TRP A 35 5.44 3.55 1.28
C TRP A 35 5.60 3.52 2.81
N MET A 36 4.50 3.61 3.55
CA MET A 36 4.52 3.47 5.01
C MET A 36 4.96 2.07 5.42
N GLY A 37 4.41 1.02 4.80
CA GLY A 37 4.83 -0.36 5.05
C GLY A 37 6.31 -0.59 4.74
N VAL A 38 6.81 -0.07 3.63
CA VAL A 38 8.23 -0.15 3.27
C VAL A 38 9.10 0.58 4.29
N ALA A 39 8.73 1.80 4.69
CA ALA A 39 9.48 2.57 5.68
C ALA A 39 9.58 1.82 7.03
N LEU A 40 8.47 1.23 7.49
CA LEU A 40 8.43 0.40 8.69
C LEU A 40 9.28 -0.86 8.56
N ALA A 41 9.24 -1.53 7.40
CA ALA A 41 10.06 -2.71 7.15
C ALA A 41 11.56 -2.39 7.20
N VAL A 42 11.97 -1.29 6.55
CA VAL A 42 13.35 -0.82 6.55
C VAL A 42 13.78 -0.44 7.97
N ALA A 43 12.95 0.30 8.71
CA ALA A 43 13.23 0.67 10.09
C ALA A 43 13.37 -0.57 11.00
N GLY A 44 12.46 -1.56 10.87
CA GLY A 44 12.52 -2.81 11.62
C GLY A 44 13.78 -3.63 11.31
N ALA A 45 14.15 -3.74 10.03
CA ALA A 45 15.36 -4.44 9.59
C ALA A 45 16.64 -3.77 10.10
N LEU A 46 16.72 -2.43 9.97
CA LEU A 46 17.87 -1.66 10.48
C LEU A 46 17.98 -1.78 12.00
N LEU A 47 16.86 -1.68 12.72
CA LEU A 47 16.84 -1.84 14.18
C LEU A 47 17.27 -3.24 14.61
N ALA A 48 16.82 -4.29 13.90
CA ALA A 48 17.24 -5.67 14.16
C ALA A 48 18.74 -5.86 13.96
N ALA A 49 19.29 -5.32 12.87
CA ALA A 49 20.73 -5.38 12.57
C ALA A 49 21.56 -4.60 13.62
N LEU A 50 21.13 -3.40 13.98
CA LEU A 50 21.80 -2.56 14.96
C LEU A 50 21.74 -3.17 16.37
N ARG A 51 20.60 -3.75 16.74
CA ARG A 51 20.44 -4.55 17.96
C ARG A 51 21.44 -5.70 18.00
N ALA A 52 21.56 -6.46 16.91
CA ALA A 52 22.42 -7.64 16.85
C ALA A 52 23.91 -7.31 17.04
N ARG A 53 24.34 -6.11 16.64
CA ARG A 53 25.76 -5.73 16.67
C ARG A 53 26.14 -4.79 17.82
N TYR A 54 25.31 -3.80 18.12
CA TYR A 54 25.69 -2.68 18.97
C TYR A 54 24.78 -2.51 20.19
N TRP A 55 23.49 -2.81 20.07
CA TRP A 55 22.51 -2.57 21.14
C TRP A 55 21.75 -3.84 21.56
N PRO A 56 22.42 -4.87 22.11
CA PRO A 56 21.78 -6.13 22.48
C PRO A 56 20.69 -5.97 23.55
N GLN A 57 20.75 -4.90 24.35
CA GLN A 57 19.75 -4.55 25.36
C GLN A 57 18.39 -4.12 24.78
N VAL A 58 18.32 -3.74 23.50
CA VAL A 58 17.04 -3.38 22.86
C VAL A 58 16.14 -4.62 22.84
N PRO A 59 14.89 -4.53 23.34
CA PRO A 59 13.97 -5.66 23.31
C PRO A 59 13.68 -6.13 21.88
N MET A 60 13.74 -7.45 21.63
CA MET A 60 13.46 -8.03 20.30
C MET A 60 12.02 -7.74 19.81
N ILE A 61 11.09 -7.47 20.73
CA ILE A 61 9.71 -7.14 20.37
C ILE A 61 9.60 -5.87 19.51
N LEU A 62 10.52 -4.90 19.63
CA LEU A 62 10.49 -3.66 18.86
C LEU A 62 10.72 -3.89 17.35
N PRO A 63 11.84 -4.50 16.90
CA PRO A 63 12.00 -4.79 15.48
C PRO A 63 10.92 -5.74 14.95
N LEU A 64 10.50 -6.74 15.74
CA LEU A 64 9.40 -7.64 15.34
C LEU A 64 8.08 -6.90 15.17
N PHE A 65 7.75 -5.96 16.06
CA PHE A 65 6.55 -5.15 15.95
C PHE A 65 6.57 -4.30 14.68
N LEU A 66 7.68 -3.61 14.38
CA LEU A 66 7.82 -2.81 13.16
C LEU A 66 7.62 -3.66 11.90
N LEU A 67 8.22 -4.86 11.86
CA LEU A 67 8.05 -5.80 10.76
C LEU A 67 6.61 -6.33 10.67
N GLY A 68 5.97 -6.61 11.80
CA GLY A 68 4.57 -7.02 11.86
C GLY A 68 3.63 -5.96 11.32
N VAL A 69 3.80 -4.70 11.75
CA VAL A 69 2.99 -3.57 11.25
C VAL A 69 3.28 -3.31 9.77
N ALA A 70 4.52 -3.47 9.30
CA ALA A 70 4.84 -3.40 7.88
C ALA A 70 4.09 -4.46 7.05
N ALA A 71 4.00 -5.70 7.55
CA ALA A 71 3.21 -6.76 6.93
C ALA A 71 1.71 -6.42 6.89
N LEU A 72 1.17 -5.81 7.96
CA LEU A 72 -0.21 -5.34 7.98
C LEU A 72 -0.47 -4.27 6.90
N HIS A 73 0.50 -3.38 6.63
CA HIS A 73 0.38 -2.40 5.55
C HIS A 73 0.36 -3.05 4.16
N LEU A 74 1.11 -4.13 3.96
CA LEU A 74 1.03 -4.92 2.71
C LEU A 74 -0.40 -5.46 2.51
N LEU A 75 -0.96 -6.08 3.54
CA LEU A 75 -2.34 -6.61 3.51
C LEU A 75 -3.36 -5.49 3.27
N ALA A 76 -3.24 -4.38 4.00
CA ALA A 76 -4.10 -3.22 3.84
C ALA A 76 -4.04 -2.67 2.40
N GLY A 77 -2.84 -2.58 1.81
CA GLY A 77 -2.67 -2.13 0.43
C GLY A 77 -3.40 -3.03 -0.58
N ILE A 78 -3.36 -4.35 -0.39
CA ILE A 78 -4.09 -5.32 -1.23
C ILE A 78 -5.60 -5.12 -1.10
N VAL A 79 -6.10 -5.03 0.14
CA VAL A 79 -7.54 -4.87 0.43
C VAL A 79 -8.06 -3.55 -0.13
N VAL A 80 -7.36 -2.44 0.10
CA VAL A 80 -7.77 -1.11 -0.40
C VAL A 80 -7.80 -1.11 -1.92
N ARG A 81 -6.78 -1.67 -2.58
CA ARG A 81 -6.75 -1.79 -4.04
C ARG A 81 -7.90 -2.67 -4.57
N ALA A 82 -8.21 -3.77 -3.90
CA ALA A 82 -9.31 -4.66 -4.29
C ALA A 82 -10.69 -4.00 -4.13
N LYS A 83 -10.95 -3.36 -2.98
CA LYS A 83 -12.19 -2.62 -2.72
C LYS A 83 -12.37 -1.47 -3.71
N TYR A 84 -11.28 -0.75 -4.00
CA TYR A 84 -11.30 0.31 -5.00
C TYR A 84 -11.62 -0.23 -6.40
N HIS A 85 -11.00 -1.34 -6.82
CA HIS A 85 -11.29 -1.99 -8.10
C HIS A 85 -12.76 -2.41 -8.20
N GLN A 86 -13.29 -3.09 -7.18
CA GLN A 86 -14.70 -3.48 -7.11
C GLN A 86 -15.65 -2.29 -7.19
N ALA A 87 -15.35 -1.21 -6.46
CA ALA A 87 -16.18 0.00 -6.49
C ALA A 87 -16.12 0.70 -7.86
N ARG A 88 -14.95 0.72 -8.49
CA ARG A 88 -14.70 1.40 -9.77
C ARG A 88 -15.30 0.67 -10.97
N MET A 89 -15.47 -0.65 -10.89
CA MET A 89 -16.12 -1.48 -11.91
C MET A 89 -17.64 -1.53 -11.78
N ARG A 90 -18.18 -1.19 -10.61
CA ARG A 90 -19.63 -1.14 -10.34
C ARG A 90 -20.28 0.20 -10.69
N ARG A 91 -19.48 1.23 -10.89
CA ARG A 91 -19.88 2.57 -11.34
C ARG A 91 -19.53 2.71 -12.80
#